data_AF-A0A960RKV4-F1
#
_entry.id   AF-A0A960RKV4-F1
#
_cell.length_a   1.000
_cell.length_b   1.000
_cell.length_c   1.000
_cell.angle_alpha   90.00
_cell.angle_beta   90.00
_cell.angle_gamma   90.00
#
_symmetry.space_group_name_H-M   'P 1'
#
loop_
_entity.id
_entity.type
_entity.pdbx_description
1 polymer ?
#
loop_
_entity_poly.entity_id
_entity_poly.type
_entity_poly.pdbx_seq_one_letter_code
_entity_poly.pdbx_strand_id
1 'polypeptide(L)'
;MAAWRHMLPPEMKPAQARAALTAVIRRSLGAEGTFDAQGWLRIGLSGHQPALGENYISTGSLYLCSTALLPLGLPADDPFWRDPAVATTWEQAWSGKDIPADHALKRQL
;
A
#
# COMPACT_ATOMS: atom_id res chain seq x y z
N MET A 1 4.91 -5.00 -6.11
CA MET A 1 5.32 -5.91 -7.21
C MET A 1 4.16 -6.42 -8.05
N ALA A 2 3.07 -6.93 -7.47
CA ALA A 2 1.99 -7.58 -8.23
C ALA A 2 1.39 -6.72 -9.36
N ALA A 3 1.02 -5.46 -9.09
CA ALA A 3 0.49 -4.55 -10.12
C ALA A 3 1.50 -4.31 -11.26
N TRP A 4 2.75 -4.00 -10.93
CA TRP A 4 3.83 -3.76 -11.91
C TRP A 4 4.10 -4.98 -12.80
N ARG A 5 3.96 -6.20 -12.28
CA ARG A 5 4.14 -7.45 -13.05
C ARG A 5 2.85 -7.96 -13.69
N HIS A 6 1.74 -7.25 -13.57
CA HIS A 6 0.40 -7.72 -13.96
C HIS A 6 0.01 -9.07 -13.34
N MET A 7 0.39 -9.30 -12.08
CA MET A 7 0.13 -10.51 -11.30
C MET A 7 -0.91 -10.26 -10.19
N LEU A 8 -1.83 -9.32 -10.38
CA LEU A 8 -2.94 -9.16 -9.44
C LEU A 8 -3.92 -10.33 -9.63
N PRO A 9 -4.56 -10.82 -8.56
CA PRO A 9 -5.66 -11.79 -8.69
C PRO A 9 -6.76 -11.25 -9.60
N PRO A 10 -7.44 -12.12 -10.38
CA PRO A 10 -8.44 -11.70 -11.37
C PRO A 10 -9.62 -10.91 -10.75
N GLU A 11 -9.94 -11.17 -9.49
CA GLU A 11 -10.96 -10.47 -8.72
C GLU A 11 -10.57 -9.03 -8.32
N MET A 12 -9.27 -8.68 -8.37
CA MET A 12 -8.78 -7.37 -7.97
C MET A 12 -8.40 -6.51 -9.17
N LYS A 13 -9.12 -5.39 -9.32
CA LYS A 13 -8.82 -4.41 -10.37
C LYS A 13 -7.52 -3.64 -10.07
N PRO A 14 -6.68 -3.32 -11.07
CA PRO A 14 -5.49 -2.48 -10.88
C PRO A 14 -5.77 -1.14 -10.18
N ALA A 15 -6.87 -0.46 -10.55
CA ALA A 15 -7.27 0.80 -9.91
C ALA A 15 -7.65 0.65 -8.42
N GLN A 16 -8.15 -0.53 -8.00
CA GLN A 16 -8.40 -0.84 -6.60
C GLN A 16 -7.08 -0.98 -5.83
N ALA A 17 -6.08 -1.65 -6.43
CA ALA A 17 -4.74 -1.72 -5.86
C ALA A 17 -4.08 -0.33 -5.76
N ARG A 18 -4.25 0.53 -6.77
CA ARG A 18 -3.80 1.94 -6.74
C ARG A 18 -4.43 2.70 -5.58
N ALA A 19 -5.76 2.59 -5.42
CA ALA A 19 -6.49 3.26 -4.35
C ALA A 19 -6.00 2.81 -2.96
N ALA A 20 -5.87 1.49 -2.77
CA ALA A 20 -5.36 0.89 -1.53
C ALA A 20 -3.94 1.36 -1.19
N LEU A 21 -3.01 1.28 -2.15
CA LEU A 21 -1.63 1.75 -1.96
C LEU A 21 -1.57 3.25 -1.63
N THR A 22 -2.35 4.06 -2.34
CA THR A 22 -2.40 5.51 -2.11
C THR A 22 -2.90 5.83 -0.70
N ALA A 23 -3.94 5.14 -0.24
CA ALA A 23 -4.48 5.33 1.10
C ALA A 23 -3.45 4.98 2.19
N VAL A 24 -2.75 3.86 2.05
CA VAL A 24 -1.69 3.44 2.98
C VAL A 24 -0.53 4.43 2.98
N ILE A 25 -0.01 4.80 1.80
CA ILE A 25 1.11 5.76 1.68
C ILE A 25 0.73 7.09 2.34
N ARG A 26 -0.46 7.63 2.05
CA ARG A 26 -0.92 8.88 2.66
C ARG A 26 -1.09 8.77 4.17
N ARG A 27 -1.61 7.66 4.67
CA ARG A 27 -1.81 7.46 6.11
C ARG A 27 -0.48 7.30 6.86
N SER A 28 0.49 6.61 6.26
CA SER A 28 1.80 6.41 6.86
C SER A 28 2.70 7.65 6.79
N LEU A 29 2.74 8.34 5.65
CA LEU A 29 3.65 9.48 5.43
C LEU A 29 3.03 10.84 5.77
N GLY A 30 1.71 10.94 5.80
CA GLY A 30 0.99 12.21 6.00
C GLY A 30 0.71 12.56 7.45
N ALA A 31 0.96 11.66 8.39
CA ALA A 31 0.72 11.92 9.81
C ALA A 31 1.74 12.93 10.36
N GLU A 32 1.26 13.84 11.21
CA GLU A 32 2.13 14.78 11.91
C GLU A 32 3.19 14.02 12.69
N GLY A 33 4.41 14.53 12.64
CA GLY A 33 5.52 13.89 13.34
C GLY A 33 6.27 12.83 12.52
N THR A 34 5.81 12.48 11.31
CA THR A 34 6.47 11.44 10.49
C THR A 34 7.86 11.85 10.03
N PHE A 35 8.03 13.13 9.67
CA PHE A 35 9.32 13.73 9.32
C PHE A 35 9.78 14.67 10.43
N ASP A 36 11.07 14.71 10.74
CA ASP A 36 11.66 15.73 11.60
C ASP A 36 11.77 17.10 10.89
N ALA A 37 12.31 18.10 11.59
CA ALA A 37 12.45 19.46 11.06
C ALA A 37 13.43 19.55 9.87
N GLN A 38 14.26 18.52 9.64
CA GLN A 38 15.21 18.42 8.54
C GLN A 38 14.66 17.57 7.39
N GLY A 39 13.45 17.00 7.54
CA GLY A 39 12.81 16.17 6.53
C GLY A 39 13.19 14.69 6.59
N TRP A 40 13.82 14.22 7.68
CA TRP A 40 14.14 12.80 7.85
C TRP A 40 12.99 12.03 8.47
N LEU A 41 12.81 10.79 8.02
CA LEU A 41 11.84 9.87 8.61
C LEU A 41 12.18 9.59 10.07
N ARG A 42 11.17 9.72 10.93
CA ARG A 42 11.22 9.32 12.33
C ARG A 42 10.64 7.92 12.49
N ILE A 43 11.05 7.23 13.56
CA ILE A 43 10.57 5.88 13.87
C ILE A 43 9.07 5.91 14.13
N GLY A 44 8.31 5.07 13.43
CA GLY A 44 6.87 4.90 13.62
C GLY A 44 6.17 4.36 12.37
N LEU A 45 4.87 4.06 12.50
CA LEU A 45 4.02 3.66 11.38
C LEU A 45 3.28 4.86 10.77
N SER A 46 2.89 5.81 11.61
CA SER A 46 2.11 7.00 11.28
C SER A 46 2.40 8.06 12.33
N GLY A 47 3.39 8.92 12.07
CA GLY A 47 3.93 9.87 13.05
C GLY A 47 5.12 9.30 13.83
N HIS A 48 5.56 10.03 14.87
CA HIS A 48 6.69 9.60 15.70
C HIS A 48 6.20 8.65 16.81
N GLN A 49 6.45 7.35 16.62
CA GLN A 49 6.02 6.27 17.51
C GLN A 49 7.22 5.36 17.86
N PRO A 50 8.20 5.87 18.63
CA PRO A 50 9.48 5.19 18.85
C PRO A 50 9.35 3.83 19.55
N ALA A 51 8.30 3.62 20.35
CA ALA A 51 8.02 2.34 21.00
C ALA A 51 7.66 1.19 20.03
N LEU A 52 7.34 1.49 18.77
CA LEU A 52 7.16 0.50 17.72
C LEU A 52 8.48 0.03 17.10
N GLY A 53 9.58 0.72 17.40
CA GLY A 53 10.90 0.33 16.91
C GLY A 53 11.38 -0.95 17.57
N GLU A 54 12.06 -1.79 16.78
CA GLU A 54 12.77 -2.96 17.30
C GLU A 54 14.26 -2.66 17.37
N ASN A 55 14.98 -3.27 18.31
CA ASN A 55 16.42 -3.01 18.53
C ASN A 55 17.30 -3.27 17.30
N TYR A 56 16.84 -4.12 16.37
CA TYR A 56 17.54 -4.44 15.12
C TYR A 56 17.07 -3.61 13.92
N ILE A 57 15.93 -2.92 14.05
CA ILE A 57 15.31 -2.14 12.97
C ILE A 57 15.23 -0.69 13.44
N SER A 58 16.27 0.10 13.13
CA SER A 58 16.34 1.52 13.50
C SER A 58 15.15 2.33 12.93
N THR A 59 15.14 2.60 11.63
CA THR A 59 14.10 3.40 10.94
C THR A 59 13.28 2.57 9.94
N GLY A 60 13.40 1.24 9.99
CA GLY A 60 12.72 0.34 9.06
C GLY A 60 13.58 -0.12 7.88
N SER A 61 13.09 -1.12 7.14
CA SER A 61 13.68 -1.57 5.88
C SER A 61 13.26 -0.67 4.72
N LEU A 62 13.75 0.57 4.69
CA LEU A 62 13.31 1.59 3.71
C LEU A 62 13.48 1.14 2.26
N TYR A 63 14.54 0.37 1.97
CA TYR A 63 14.73 -0.24 0.65
C TYR A 63 13.55 -1.14 0.26
N LEU A 64 13.03 -1.94 1.20
CA LEU A 64 11.89 -2.83 0.96
C LEU A 64 10.59 -2.02 0.85
N CYS A 65 10.42 -0.98 1.67
CA CYS A 65 9.28 -0.06 1.59
C CYS A 65 9.19 0.64 0.23
N SER A 66 10.33 0.93 -0.41
CA SER A 66 10.35 1.54 -1.75
C SER A 66 9.67 0.67 -2.83
N THR A 67 9.47 -0.63 -2.58
CA THR A 67 8.72 -1.51 -3.49
C THR A 67 7.26 -1.10 -3.70
N ALA A 68 6.70 -0.27 -2.80
CA ALA A 68 5.39 0.36 -2.97
C ALA A 68 5.35 1.32 -4.17
N LEU A 69 6.51 1.83 -4.61
CA LEU A 69 6.66 2.74 -5.75
C LEU A 69 6.90 2.04 -7.08
N LEU A 70 7.06 0.71 -7.11
CA LEU A 70 7.24 -0.05 -8.36
C LEU A 70 6.17 0.20 -9.43
N PRO A 71 4.88 0.45 -9.11
CA PRO A 71 3.89 0.79 -10.13
C PRO A 71 4.23 2.03 -10.96
N LEU A 72 5.12 2.91 -10.50
CA LEU A 72 5.60 4.06 -11.29
C LEU A 72 6.30 3.63 -12.60
N GLY A 73 6.74 2.38 -12.71
CA GLY A 73 7.26 1.80 -13.94
C GLY A 73 6.20 1.35 -14.96
N LEU A 74 4.91 1.51 -14.67
CA LEU A 74 3.82 1.18 -15.60
C LEU A 74 3.62 2.30 -16.65
N PRO A 75 3.21 1.97 -17.90
CA PRO A 75 2.84 2.95 -18.90
C PRO A 75 1.73 3.90 -18.42
N ALA A 76 1.72 5.15 -18.87
CA ALA A 76 0.75 6.16 -18.41
C ALA A 76 -0.71 5.81 -18.74
N ASP A 77 -0.94 5.00 -19.77
CA ASP A 77 -2.25 4.51 -20.22
C ASP A 77 -2.67 3.18 -19.57
N ASP A 78 -1.83 2.61 -18.70
CA ASP A 78 -2.12 1.38 -17.98
C ASP A 78 -3.43 1.51 -17.15
N PRO A 79 -4.29 0.48 -17.07
CA PRO A 79 -5.50 0.51 -16.25
C PRO A 79 -5.23 0.86 -14.78
N PHE A 80 -4.04 0.55 -14.25
CA PHE A 80 -3.61 0.98 -12.93
C PHE A 80 -3.65 2.50 -12.77
N TRP A 81 -3.36 3.28 -13.81
CA TRP A 81 -3.37 4.75 -13.78
C TRP A 81 -4.64 5.36 -14.39
N ARG A 82 -5.11 4.82 -15.50
CA ARG A 82 -6.19 5.40 -16.31
C ARG A 82 -7.58 5.17 -15.73
N ASP A 83 -7.84 3.98 -15.20
CA ASP A 83 -9.20 3.60 -14.80
C ASP A 83 -9.61 4.36 -13.53
N PRO A 84 -10.91 4.66 -13.35
CA PRO A 84 -11.41 5.38 -12.18
C PRO A 84 -11.11 4.61 -10.88
N ALA A 85 -10.95 5.35 -9.78
CA ALA A 85 -10.72 4.73 -8.48
C ALA A 85 -11.90 3.82 -8.10
N VAL A 86 -11.56 2.65 -7.55
CA VAL A 86 -12.53 1.66 -7.08
C VAL A 86 -12.33 1.48 -5.59
N ALA A 87 -13.42 1.35 -4.83
CA ALA A 87 -13.38 1.13 -3.40
C ALA A 87 -12.50 -0.07 -3.03
N THR A 88 -11.64 0.11 -2.03
CA THR A 88 -10.75 -0.95 -1.54
C THR A 88 -11.56 -2.08 -0.89
N THR A 89 -10.91 -3.21 -0.64
CA THR A 89 -11.57 -4.34 0.04
C THR A 89 -12.04 -3.95 1.45
N TRP A 90 -11.24 -3.17 2.19
CA TRP A 90 -11.63 -2.72 3.54
C TRP A 90 -12.75 -1.67 3.50
N GLU A 91 -12.79 -0.80 2.50
CA GLU A 91 -13.91 0.14 2.32
C GLU A 91 -15.21 -0.60 2.00
N GLN A 92 -15.15 -1.61 1.13
CA GLN A 92 -16.31 -2.45 0.82
C GLN A 92 -16.78 -3.23 2.06
N ALA A 93 -15.85 -3.80 2.84
CA ALA A 93 -16.20 -4.52 4.07
C ALA A 93 -16.86 -3.60 5.11
N TRP A 94 -16.28 -2.41 5.36
CA TRP A 94 -16.84 -1.45 6.32
C TRP A 94 -18.14 -0.79 5.86
N SER A 95 -18.46 -0.82 4.56
CA SER A 95 -19.74 -0.32 4.06
C SER A 95 -20.92 -1.28 4.28
N GLY A 96 -20.69 -2.44 4.91
CA GLY A 96 -21.72 -3.48 5.08
C GLY A 96 -22.09 -4.22 3.81
N LYS A 97 -21.25 -4.13 2.76
CA LYS A 97 -21.46 -4.89 1.52
C LYS A 97 -21.11 -6.35 1.76
N ASP A 98 -21.95 -7.26 1.26
CA ASP A 98 -21.66 -8.68 1.26
C ASP A 98 -20.53 -8.97 0.25
N ILE A 99 -19.39 -9.45 0.75
CA ILE A 99 -18.19 -9.77 -0.04
C ILE A 99 -17.72 -11.18 0.31
N PRO A 100 -17.15 -11.94 -0.66
CA PRO A 100 -16.64 -13.27 -0.39
C PRO A 100 -15.55 -13.27 0.68
N ALA A 101 -15.47 -14.37 1.43
CA ALA A 101 -14.35 -14.59 2.36
C ALA A 101 -13.03 -14.64 1.60
N ASP A 102 -12.00 -14.00 2.16
CA ASP A 102 -10.64 -14.10 1.64
C ASP A 102 -10.03 -15.48 1.96
N HIS A 103 -9.24 -15.99 1.04
CA HIS A 103 -8.63 -17.31 1.13
C HIS A 103 -7.18 -17.27 0.68
N ALA A 104 -6.33 -18.10 1.31
CA ALA A 104 -4.95 -18.25 0.89
C ALA A 104 -4.88 -18.65 -0.60
N LEU A 105 -3.95 -18.03 -1.34
CA LEU A 105 -3.70 -18.39 -2.73
C LEU A 105 -3.36 -19.88 -2.81
N LYS A 106 -4.20 -20.65 -3.50
CA LYS A 106 -3.88 -22.03 -3.83
C LYS A 106 -2.77 -22.01 -4.88
N ARG A 107 -1.69 -22.75 -4.64
CA ARG A 107 -0.56 -22.85 -5.57
C ARG A 107 -1.09 -23.31 -6.94
N GLN A 108 -1.08 -22.42 -7.93
CA GLN A 108 -1.27 -22.80 -9.32
C GLN A 108 0.08 -23.38 -9.79
N LEU A 109 0.10 -24.69 -10.04
CA LEU A 109 1.21 -25.38 -10.69
C LEU A 109 1.19 -25.08 -12.19
#